data_AF-A0A4P7XMK6-F1
#
_entry.id   AF-A0A4P7XMK6-F1
#
_cell.length_a   1.000
_cell.length_b   1.000
_cell.length_c   1.000
_cell.angle_alpha   90.00
_cell.angle_beta   90.00
_cell.angle_gamma   90.00
#
_symmetry.space_group_name_H-M   'P 1'
#
loop_
_entity.id
_entity.type
_entity.pdbx_description
1 polymer ?
#
loop_
_entity_poly.entity_id
_entity_poly.type
_entity_poly.pdbx_seq_one_letter_code
_entity_poly.pdbx_strand_id
1 'polypeptide(L)'
;MKFAARKTAQRTLTVLFCGLLAVPAVAQTLKVQLETALAAQPAPFTGFETAAEALPDAPGADKYLVLDFRFAEPQPEEQLQASIHRICQTVLLNQQLVKTLSDDGFNRLAVAFDRESQYDCF
;
A
#
# COMPACT_ATOMS: atom_id res chain seq x y z
N MET A 1 45.31 43.95 1.70
CA MET A 1 45.73 43.21 2.93
C MET A 1 44.81 43.59 4.09
N LYS A 2 44.48 42.58 4.91
CA LYS A 2 43.79 42.61 6.22
C LYS A 2 42.27 42.34 6.24
N PHE A 3 42.01 41.07 6.52
CA PHE A 3 40.77 40.42 6.95
C PHE A 3 40.24 40.98 8.27
N ALA A 4 38.92 41.00 8.43
CA ALA A 4 38.26 40.97 9.73
C ALA A 4 37.10 39.97 9.69
N ALA A 5 37.41 38.72 9.99
CA ALA A 5 36.45 37.63 10.15
C ALA A 5 35.81 37.71 11.54
N ARG A 6 34.48 37.83 11.60
CA ARG A 6 33.73 37.64 12.85
C ARG A 6 33.51 36.15 13.05
N LYS A 7 34.24 35.55 14.00
CA LYS A 7 34.03 34.18 14.47
C LYS A 7 32.84 34.16 15.43
N THR A 8 31.65 33.87 14.91
CA THR A 8 30.51 33.55 15.76
C THR A 8 30.67 32.09 16.20
N ALA A 9 31.13 31.91 17.44
CA ALA A 9 31.17 30.62 18.11
C ALA A 9 29.73 30.16 18.39
N GLN A 10 29.11 29.47 17.41
CA GLN A 10 27.80 28.87 17.61
C GLN A 10 28.00 27.43 18.10
N ARG A 11 27.65 27.25 19.37
CA ARG A 11 27.63 25.98 20.10
C ARG A 11 26.90 24.88 19.33
N THR A 12 27.49 23.70 19.39
CA THR A 12 26.94 22.37 19.10
C THR A 12 25.51 22.17 19.60
N LEU A 13 24.62 21.69 18.71
CA LEU A 13 23.47 20.88 19.07
C LEU A 13 23.18 19.89 17.94
N THR A 14 23.90 18.77 17.94
CA THR A 14 23.58 17.63 17.07
C THR A 14 22.38 16.91 17.68
N VAL A 15 21.17 17.22 17.21
CA VAL A 15 19.96 16.49 17.59
C VAL A 15 20.01 15.14 16.88
N LEU A 16 20.25 14.07 17.64
CA LEU A 16 20.13 12.70 17.16
C LEU A 16 18.64 12.37 17.02
N PHE A 17 18.06 12.68 15.86
CA PHE A 17 16.67 12.35 15.55
C PHE A 17 16.59 10.86 15.21
N CYS A 18 16.55 10.00 16.24
CA CYS A 18 16.25 8.58 16.09
C CYS A 18 14.72 8.45 15.94
N GLY A 19 14.22 8.71 14.74
CA GLY A 19 12.82 8.50 14.38
C GLY A 19 12.53 7.00 14.29
N LEU A 20 12.11 6.39 15.40
CA LEU A 20 11.41 5.11 15.34
C LEU A 20 10.07 5.38 14.65
N LEU A 21 9.97 5.02 13.36
CA LEU A 21 8.70 5.00 12.65
C LEU A 21 7.86 3.87 13.25
N ALA A 22 7.00 4.21 14.21
CA ALA A 22 5.98 3.32 14.70
C ALA A 22 4.97 3.08 13.56
N VAL A 23 5.07 1.94 12.87
CA VAL A 23 4.05 1.53 11.91
C VAL A 23 2.77 1.26 12.69
N PRO A 24 1.62 1.88 12.34
CA PRO A 24 0.38 1.69 13.07
C PRO A 24 0.02 0.19 13.15
N ALA A 25 -0.39 -0.29 14.32
CA ALA A 25 -0.72 -1.70 14.55
C ALA A 25 -1.78 -2.22 13.56
N VAL A 26 -2.72 -1.36 13.15
CA VAL A 26 -3.78 -1.68 12.18
C VAL A 26 -3.21 -2.08 10.81
N ALA A 27 -2.19 -1.38 10.31
CA ALA A 27 -1.57 -1.72 9.03
C ALA A 27 -0.85 -3.08 9.06
N GLN A 28 -0.28 -3.44 10.22
CA GLN A 28 0.36 -4.74 10.41
C GLN A 28 -0.68 -5.87 10.42
N THR A 29 -1.85 -5.64 11.05
CA THR A 29 -2.96 -6.61 11.05
C THR A 29 -3.54 -6.82 9.65
N LEU A 30 -3.79 -5.75 8.90
CA LEU A 30 -4.30 -5.86 7.53
C LEU A 30 -3.31 -6.61 6.62
N LYS A 31 -2.02 -6.32 6.73
CA LYS A 31 -0.97 -7.01 5.96
C LYS A 31 -1.01 -8.52 6.17
N VAL A 32 -1.05 -8.98 7.42
CA VAL A 32 -1.09 -10.42 7.74
C VAL A 32 -2.37 -11.08 7.22
N GLN A 33 -3.51 -10.38 7.30
CA GLN A 33 -4.77 -10.87 6.75
C GLN A 33 -4.72 -11.04 5.23
N LEU A 34 -4.15 -10.05 4.52
CA LEU A 34 -3.95 -10.10 3.07
C LEU A 34 -2.97 -11.21 2.68
N GLU A 35 -1.82 -11.31 3.33
CA GLU A 35 -0.84 -12.37 3.09
C GLU A 35 -1.46 -13.76 3.27
N THR A 36 -2.27 -13.94 4.32
CA THR A 36 -2.97 -15.20 4.59
C THR A 36 -4.01 -15.50 3.51
N ALA A 37 -4.84 -14.52 3.15
CA ALA A 37 -5.90 -14.71 2.15
C ALA A 37 -5.33 -14.97 0.74
N LEU A 38 -4.16 -14.41 0.43
CA LEU A 38 -3.58 -14.39 -0.91
C LEU A 38 -2.42 -15.38 -1.09
N ALA A 39 -2.13 -16.24 -0.10
CA ALA A 39 -1.03 -17.19 -0.14
C ALA A 39 -1.13 -18.21 -1.31
N ALA A 40 -2.33 -18.53 -1.77
CA ALA A 40 -2.60 -19.53 -2.82
C ALA A 40 -2.94 -18.92 -4.19
N GLN A 41 -2.46 -17.70 -4.46
CA GLN A 41 -2.68 -17.01 -5.74
C GLN A 41 -1.65 -17.42 -6.79
N PRO A 42 -2.01 -17.36 -8.10
CA PRO A 42 -1.10 -17.70 -9.19
C PRO A 42 0.15 -16.82 -9.24
N ALA A 43 0.00 -15.54 -8.89
CA ALA A 43 1.10 -14.61 -8.70
C ALA A 43 1.39 -14.42 -7.20
N PRO A 44 2.66 -14.39 -6.79
CA PRO A 44 3.06 -13.97 -5.45
C PRO A 44 2.54 -12.58 -5.10
N PHE A 45 1.87 -12.49 -3.95
CA PHE A 45 1.52 -11.22 -3.33
C PHE A 45 2.79 -10.54 -2.80
N THR A 46 2.99 -9.28 -3.18
CA THR A 46 4.22 -8.53 -2.85
C THR A 46 3.94 -7.44 -1.81
N GLY A 47 2.73 -6.90 -1.79
CA GLY A 47 2.32 -5.87 -0.84
C GLY A 47 1.05 -5.17 -1.27
N PHE A 48 0.73 -4.09 -0.58
CA PHE A 48 -0.41 -3.25 -0.93
C PHE A 48 -0.05 -1.78 -0.75
N GLU A 49 -0.72 -0.93 -1.52
CA GLU A 49 -0.62 0.51 -1.42
C GLU A 49 -2.01 1.09 -1.12
N THR A 50 -2.03 2.15 -0.32
CA THR A 50 -3.25 2.88 0.01
C THR A 50 -3.16 4.27 -0.61
N ALA A 51 -4.14 4.64 -1.42
CA ALA A 51 -4.27 5.99 -1.92
C ALA A 51 -5.56 6.61 -1.37
N ALA A 52 -5.51 7.90 -1.05
CA ALA A 52 -6.71 8.71 -0.83
C ALA A 52 -6.85 9.63 -2.04
N GLU A 53 -8.07 9.82 -2.54
CA GLU A 53 -8.32 10.89 -3.50
C GLU A 53 -8.02 12.26 -2.88
N ALA A 54 -7.68 13.23 -3.73
CA ALA A 54 -6.93 14.46 -3.43
C ALA A 54 -7.52 15.44 -2.37
N LEU A 55 -8.63 15.09 -1.72
CA LEU A 55 -9.16 15.80 -0.56
C LEU A 55 -9.10 14.87 0.68
N PRO A 56 -7.91 14.67 1.26
CA PRO A 56 -7.66 13.72 2.36
C PRO A 56 -8.49 13.99 3.64
N ASP A 57 -9.14 15.16 3.74
CA ASP A 57 -9.93 15.57 4.89
C ASP A 57 -11.42 15.83 4.55
N ALA A 58 -11.87 15.48 3.34
CA ALA A 58 -13.30 15.53 3.03
C ALA A 58 -14.02 14.35 3.72
N PRO A 59 -15.09 14.60 4.49
CA PRO A 59 -15.94 13.53 4.99
C PRO A 59 -16.46 12.70 3.81
N GLY A 60 -16.10 11.41 3.76
CA GLY A 60 -16.45 10.52 2.66
C GLY A 60 -15.46 10.49 1.50
N ALA A 61 -14.21 10.91 1.69
CA ALA A 61 -13.16 10.68 0.70
C ALA A 61 -12.96 9.18 0.47
N ASP A 62 -13.04 8.76 -0.80
CA ASP A 62 -12.86 7.38 -1.21
C ASP A 62 -11.42 6.92 -0.93
N LYS A 63 -11.29 5.88 -0.12
CA LYS A 63 -10.00 5.26 0.18
C LYS A 63 -9.82 4.03 -0.70
N TYR A 64 -8.73 4.03 -1.44
CA TYR A 64 -8.43 3.03 -2.45
C TYR A 64 -7.32 2.10 -1.98
N LEU A 65 -7.51 0.81 -2.18
CA LEU A 65 -6.52 -0.21 -1.91
C LEU A 65 -6.05 -0.85 -3.23
N VAL A 66 -4.75 -0.83 -3.47
CA VAL A 66 -4.14 -1.52 -4.61
C VAL A 66 -3.31 -2.68 -4.08
N LEU A 67 -3.63 -3.90 -4.51
CA LEU A 67 -2.88 -5.11 -4.17
C LEU A 67 -1.84 -5.38 -5.26
N ASP A 68 -0.57 -5.49 -4.87
CA ASP A 68 0.55 -5.69 -5.77
C ASP A 68 0.95 -7.18 -5.83
N PHE A 69 1.01 -7.69 -7.04
CA PHE A 69 1.45 -9.03 -7.38
C PHE A 69 2.55 -9.00 -8.44
N ARG A 70 3.40 -10.03 -8.50
CA ARG A 70 4.47 -10.11 -9.48
C ARG A 70 4.58 -11.49 -10.09
N PHE A 71 4.38 -11.58 -11.41
CA PHE A 71 4.74 -12.79 -12.14
C PHE A 71 6.26 -12.84 -12.38
N ALA A 72 6.83 -14.05 -12.40
CA ALA A 72 8.22 -14.24 -12.79
C ALA A 72 8.45 -13.94 -14.28
N GLU A 73 7.43 -14.17 -15.10
CA GLU A 73 7.44 -13.98 -16.55
C GLU A 73 6.13 -13.33 -17.02
N PRO A 74 6.13 -12.59 -18.15
CA PRO A 74 4.91 -12.06 -18.74
C PRO A 74 3.88 -13.16 -18.98
N GLN A 75 2.64 -12.92 -18.57
CA GLN A 75 1.55 -13.88 -18.75
C GLN A 75 0.76 -13.58 -20.03
N PRO A 76 0.26 -14.61 -20.72
CA PRO A 76 -0.76 -14.42 -21.75
C PRO A 76 -2.00 -13.74 -21.16
N GLU A 77 -2.69 -12.94 -21.98
CA GLU A 77 -3.84 -12.15 -21.56
C GLU A 77 -4.92 -12.98 -20.85
N GLU A 78 -5.24 -14.18 -21.37
CA GLU A 78 -6.23 -15.08 -20.76
C GLU A 78 -5.84 -15.49 -19.32
N GLN A 79 -4.57 -15.81 -19.09
CA GLN A 79 -4.07 -16.19 -17.77
C GLN A 79 -4.02 -15.00 -16.81
N LEU A 80 -3.71 -13.81 -17.34
CA LEU A 80 -3.78 -12.57 -16.58
C LEU A 80 -5.22 -12.29 -16.13
N GLN A 81 -6.20 -12.37 -17.03
CA GLN A 81 -7.61 -12.17 -16.71
C GLN A 81 -8.14 -13.21 -15.71
N ALA A 82 -7.76 -14.47 -15.86
CA ALA A 82 -8.09 -15.51 -14.90
C ALA A 82 -7.49 -15.23 -13.50
N SER A 83 -6.26 -14.71 -13.47
CA SER A 83 -5.59 -14.33 -12.22
C SER A 83 -6.27 -13.13 -11.55
N ILE A 84 -6.60 -12.08 -12.31
CA ILE A 84 -7.37 -10.92 -11.83
C ILE A 84 -8.68 -11.41 -11.19
N HIS A 85 -9.45 -12.20 -11.94
CA HIS A 85 -10.74 -12.70 -11.48
C HIS A 85 -10.63 -13.52 -10.19
N ARG A 86 -9.67 -14.45 -10.14
CA ARG A 86 -9.44 -15.31 -8.97
C ARG A 86 -9.04 -14.50 -7.73
N ILE A 87 -8.15 -13.52 -7.88
CA ILE A 87 -7.71 -12.66 -6.77
C ILE A 87 -8.88 -11.80 -6.27
N CYS A 88 -9.58 -11.11 -7.19
CA CYS A 88 -10.73 -10.30 -6.83
C CYS A 88 -11.80 -11.14 -6.10
N GLN A 89 -12.12 -12.33 -6.60
CA GLN A 89 -13.06 -13.24 -5.91
C GLN A 89 -12.55 -13.69 -4.56
N THR A 90 -11.25 -13.97 -4.42
CA THR A 90 -10.68 -14.39 -3.13
C THR A 90 -10.88 -13.32 -2.06
N VAL A 91 -10.71 -12.04 -2.43
CA VAL A 91 -10.95 -10.93 -1.51
C VAL A 91 -12.45 -10.74 -1.28
N LEU A 92 -13.24 -10.63 -2.35
CA LEU A 92 -14.68 -10.33 -2.29
C LEU A 92 -15.50 -11.41 -1.57
N LEU A 93 -15.11 -12.68 -1.68
CA LEU A 93 -15.80 -13.78 -1.01
C LEU A 93 -15.36 -13.95 0.45
N ASN A 94 -14.25 -13.33 0.85
CA ASN A 94 -13.81 -13.30 2.25
C ASN A 94 -14.54 -12.18 3.00
N GLN A 95 -15.72 -12.51 3.54
CA GLN A 95 -16.57 -11.54 4.25
C GLN A 95 -15.85 -10.83 5.40
N GLN A 96 -14.96 -11.51 6.11
CA GLN A 96 -14.20 -10.90 7.20
C GLN A 96 -13.23 -9.84 6.67
N LEU A 97 -12.53 -10.13 5.58
CA LEU A 97 -11.61 -9.18 4.95
C LEU A 97 -12.36 -7.98 4.37
N VAL A 98 -13.45 -8.21 3.62
CA VAL A 98 -14.30 -7.13 3.10
C VAL A 98 -14.81 -6.25 4.23
N LYS A 99 -15.26 -6.85 5.34
CA LYS A 99 -15.72 -6.08 6.51
C LYS A 99 -14.58 -5.24 7.09
N THR A 100 -13.40 -5.81 7.31
CA THR A 100 -12.24 -5.06 7.81
C THR A 100 -11.93 -3.88 6.89
N LEU A 101 -11.90 -4.10 5.57
CA LEU A 101 -11.63 -3.05 4.59
C LEU A 101 -12.67 -1.92 4.66
N SER A 102 -13.95 -2.26 4.69
CA SER A 102 -15.03 -1.28 4.80
C SER A 102 -15.00 -0.51 6.13
N ASP A 103 -14.73 -1.20 7.25
CA ASP A 103 -14.59 -0.58 8.58
C ASP A 103 -13.41 0.41 8.60
N ASP A 104 -12.34 0.12 7.85
CA ASP A 104 -11.16 0.97 7.67
C ASP A 104 -11.34 2.09 6.61
N GLY A 105 -12.55 2.20 6.05
CA GLY A 105 -12.96 3.22 5.08
C GLY A 105 -12.58 2.93 3.63
N PHE A 106 -12.02 1.74 3.33
CA PHE A 106 -11.76 1.34 1.96
C PHE A 106 -13.06 1.01 1.24
N ASN A 107 -13.27 1.64 0.10
CA ASN A 107 -14.48 1.47 -0.71
C ASN A 107 -14.19 1.17 -2.19
N ARG A 108 -12.91 1.14 -2.57
CA ARG A 108 -12.45 0.66 -3.87
C ARG A 108 -11.23 -0.24 -3.71
N LEU A 109 -11.16 -1.29 -4.53
CA LEU A 109 -10.07 -2.26 -4.54
C LEU A 109 -9.63 -2.54 -5.96
N ALA A 110 -8.32 -2.54 -6.18
CA ALA A 110 -7.75 -3.01 -7.44
C ALA A 110 -6.55 -3.93 -7.22
N VAL A 111 -6.18 -4.62 -8.30
CA VAL A 111 -4.99 -5.47 -8.38
C VAL A 111 -4.04 -4.91 -9.43
N ALA A 112 -2.75 -5.00 -9.16
CA ALA A 112 -1.69 -4.62 -10.09
C ALA A 112 -0.69 -5.78 -10.21
N PHE A 113 -0.20 -6.01 -11.44
CA PHE A 113 0.85 -7.00 -11.73
C PHE A 113 2.15 -6.35 -12.23
N ASP A 114 2.08 -5.07 -12.55
CA ASP A 114 3.17 -4.24 -13.04
C ASP A 114 3.08 -2.83 -12.39
N ARG A 115 3.71 -1.82 -12.97
CA ARG A 115 3.67 -0.42 -12.45
C ARG A 115 2.78 0.50 -13.31
N GLU A 116 2.28 -0.01 -14.42
CA GLU A 116 1.61 0.75 -15.48
C GLU A 116 0.10 0.49 -15.49
N SER A 117 -0.32 -0.69 -15.03
CA SER A 117 -1.70 -1.18 -15.11
C SER A 117 -2.26 -1.55 -13.75
N GLN A 118 -3.53 -1.18 -13.54
CA GLN A 118 -4.34 -1.58 -12.39
C GLN A 118 -5.69 -2.08 -12.90
N TYR A 119 -6.27 -3.05 -12.21
CA TYR A 119 -7.53 -3.69 -12.58
C TYR A 119 -8.49 -3.66 -11.39
N ASP A 120 -9.61 -2.96 -11.55
CA ASP A 120 -10.59 -2.77 -10.49
C ASP A 120 -11.35 -4.08 -10.19
N CYS A 121 -11.49 -4.37 -8.89
CA CYS A 121 -12.31 -5.46 -8.38
C CYS A 121 -13.72 -4.96 -7.99
N PHE A 122 -13.83 -3.76 -7.41
CA PHE A 122 -15.07 -3.04 -7.06
C PHE A 122 -14.80 -1.57 -6.75
#